data_AF-A0A2I0NZ45-F1
#
_entry.id   AF-A0A2I0NZ45-F1
#
_cell.length_a   1.000
_cell.length_b   1.000
_cell.length_c   1.000
_cell.angle_alpha   90.00
_cell.angle_beta   90.00
_cell.angle_gamma   90.00
#
_symmetry.space_group_name_H-M   'P 1'
#
loop_
_entity.id
_entity.type
_entity.pdbx_description
1 polymer ?
#
loop_
_entity_poly.entity_id
_entity_poly.type
_entity_poly.pdbx_seq_one_letter_code
_entity_poly.pdbx_strand_id
1 'polypeptide(L)'
;TGICCTAIDLTRYSPEAKIIGPISWQLRYIRSGLPDVVIVDEQCVRADLLAEAQKVHAPLIATSGKNCAGLPDRTGDDPDEIVTDLVSGVTPGVLILDPEKVGEVAVRTAVLVMDKRKKFRIIPTPEELIELAKRCGGCQECMRVCPAGTPLAVSMQQAGRGDPSALASIYDTCIGCGKCEDVCNKEIPIHSAILSAADEQMRSERFSIRAGRGAIQDIEIREVGGPIVLGEIPGVIAFVGCANFTNGVAEVAEMAREFARRRYIVLTSGCSAMAIGMHRNEDGQTPYEEFHGRFDAGGIVNVGSCVSNAHIAGATIKIASIFAKRNLRGNYEEIADYVYNRVGAVGIAWGAMSQKAAAIAAGFWRLGIPVIVGPHGSKYRRMLLGRKDKPEDWFVYDSRTGEKVQVGPVPEHLFIAAETPEEAMTLAAKLCMRPNDTSRGRSMKLTNYIDLYKRMYDRMPDDINLFIRSPADIPMTMKETILPILEEKGYHEQPIPNPTLLKSQIRKPKE
;
A
#
# COMPACT_ATOMS: atom_id res chain seq x y z
N THR A 1 6.56 -11.02 -18.25
CA THR A 1 6.66 -10.16 -17.05
C THR A 1 5.30 -9.55 -16.76
N GLY A 2 5.08 -8.89 -15.64
CA GLY A 2 3.78 -8.25 -15.35
C GLY A 2 3.89 -6.95 -14.56
N ILE A 3 2.84 -6.14 -14.61
CA ILE A 3 2.64 -4.93 -13.80
C ILE A 3 1.34 -5.07 -12.99
N CYS A 4 1.23 -4.42 -11.83
CA CYS A 4 0.04 -4.47 -10.98
C CYS A 4 -0.29 -5.90 -10.47
N CYS A 5 -1.55 -6.14 -10.08
CA CYS A 5 -1.98 -7.38 -9.43
C CYS A 5 -1.68 -8.64 -10.24
N THR A 6 -1.86 -8.59 -11.57
CA THR A 6 -1.58 -9.74 -12.44
C THR A 6 -0.12 -10.19 -12.34
N ALA A 7 0.83 -9.26 -12.11
CA ALA A 7 2.24 -9.62 -11.88
C ALA A 7 2.44 -10.49 -10.64
N ILE A 8 1.71 -10.19 -9.55
CA ILE A 8 1.78 -10.98 -8.31
C ILE A 8 1.14 -12.34 -8.53
N ASP A 9 -0.03 -12.39 -9.16
CA ASP A 9 -0.72 -13.66 -9.38
C ASP A 9 -0.01 -14.57 -10.39
N LEU A 10 0.61 -14.00 -11.44
CA LEU A 10 1.46 -14.75 -12.38
C LEU A 10 2.67 -15.38 -11.67
N THR A 11 3.31 -14.65 -10.76
CA THR A 11 4.47 -15.18 -10.00
C THR A 11 4.08 -16.17 -8.89
N ARG A 12 2.80 -16.22 -8.50
CA ARG A 12 2.25 -17.31 -7.67
C ARG A 12 2.04 -18.60 -8.48
N TYR A 13 1.78 -18.48 -9.78
CA TYR A 13 1.61 -19.63 -10.67
C TYR A 13 2.94 -20.14 -11.21
N SER A 14 3.81 -19.25 -11.69
CA SER A 14 5.11 -19.59 -12.28
C SER A 14 6.25 -18.81 -11.62
N PRO A 15 7.26 -19.49 -11.02
CA PRO A 15 8.42 -18.83 -10.42
C PRO A 15 9.37 -18.19 -11.44
N GLU A 16 9.23 -18.56 -12.72
CA GLU A 16 10.03 -18.00 -13.81
C GLU A 16 9.57 -16.59 -14.19
N ALA A 17 8.29 -16.28 -13.98
CA ALA A 17 7.74 -14.95 -14.22
C ALA A 17 8.45 -13.88 -13.35
N LYS A 18 8.51 -12.65 -13.88
CA LYS A 18 9.09 -11.49 -13.17
C LYS A 18 8.08 -10.36 -13.07
N ILE A 19 8.15 -9.63 -11.96
CA ILE A 19 7.36 -8.44 -11.70
C ILE A 19 8.15 -7.23 -12.16
N ILE A 20 7.54 -6.41 -13.03
CA ILE A 20 8.10 -5.11 -13.41
C ILE A 20 7.88 -4.11 -12.28
N GLY A 21 6.66 -4.00 -11.77
CA GLY A 21 6.39 -3.07 -10.68
C GLY A 21 4.91 -2.70 -10.51
N PRO A 22 4.64 -1.66 -9.71
CA PRO A 22 3.29 -1.18 -9.42
C PRO A 22 2.70 -0.38 -10.60
N ILE A 23 1.46 0.10 -10.45
CA ILE A 23 0.76 0.88 -11.49
C ILE A 23 1.55 2.10 -11.98
N SER A 24 2.30 2.78 -11.11
CA SER A 24 3.13 3.93 -11.45
C SER A 24 4.25 3.60 -12.44
N TRP A 25 4.49 2.32 -12.71
CA TRP A 25 5.52 1.84 -13.62
C TRP A 25 5.01 1.52 -15.03
N GLN A 26 3.70 1.60 -15.30
CA GLN A 26 3.14 1.27 -16.62
C GLN A 26 3.74 2.10 -17.75
N LEU A 27 3.72 3.44 -17.61
CA LEU A 27 4.20 4.32 -18.68
C LEU A 27 5.72 4.19 -18.86
N ARG A 28 6.49 4.16 -17.77
CA ARG A 28 7.95 4.00 -17.84
C ARG A 28 8.36 2.69 -18.50
N TYR A 29 7.65 1.59 -18.21
CA TYR A 29 7.97 0.30 -18.79
C TYR A 29 7.69 0.29 -20.29
N ILE A 30 6.55 0.83 -20.73
CA ILE A 30 6.28 0.95 -22.17
C ILE A 30 7.31 1.85 -22.84
N ARG A 31 7.54 3.06 -22.31
CA ARG A 31 8.48 4.02 -22.89
C ARG A 31 9.95 3.66 -22.76
N SER A 32 10.29 2.65 -21.97
CA SER A 32 11.63 2.06 -22.02
C SER A 32 11.91 1.36 -23.37
N GLY A 33 10.87 1.03 -24.13
CA GLY A 33 10.97 0.28 -25.38
C GLY A 33 11.24 -1.21 -25.19
N LEU A 34 11.29 -1.70 -23.95
CA LEU A 34 11.50 -3.11 -23.62
C LEU A 34 10.38 -4.08 -24.03
N PRO A 35 9.08 -3.73 -23.95
CA PRO A 35 8.03 -4.71 -24.26
C PRO A 35 7.89 -4.90 -25.78
N ASP A 36 8.06 -6.14 -26.23
CA ASP A 36 7.79 -6.54 -27.62
C ASP A 36 6.29 -6.63 -27.91
N VAL A 37 5.50 -7.10 -26.94
CA VAL A 37 4.03 -7.14 -26.98
C VAL A 37 3.49 -6.63 -25.66
N VAL A 38 2.43 -5.84 -25.70
CA VAL A 38 1.70 -5.39 -24.50
C VAL A 38 0.37 -6.12 -24.43
N ILE A 39 0.15 -6.89 -23.37
CA ILE A 39 -1.14 -7.55 -23.12
C ILE A 39 -1.83 -6.80 -21.99
N VAL A 40 -3.08 -6.40 -22.20
CA VAL A 40 -3.87 -5.70 -21.19
C VAL A 40 -5.10 -6.51 -20.82
N ASP A 41 -5.32 -6.61 -19.52
CA ASP A 41 -6.51 -7.20 -18.90
C ASP A 41 -7.49 -6.08 -18.50
N GLU A 42 -7.83 -5.98 -17.21
CA GLU A 42 -8.79 -5.03 -16.68
C GLU A 42 -8.29 -4.36 -15.40
N GLN A 43 -8.80 -3.15 -15.15
CA GLN A 43 -8.62 -2.36 -13.93
C GLN A 43 -7.17 -1.89 -13.68
N CYS A 44 -7.01 -0.62 -13.30
CA CYS A 44 -5.68 -0.04 -13.07
C CYS A 44 -4.77 -0.12 -14.32
N VAL A 45 -5.38 -0.08 -15.51
CA VAL A 45 -4.73 0.00 -16.81
C VAL A 45 -4.91 1.43 -17.32
N ARG A 46 -3.84 2.10 -17.75
CA ARG A 46 -3.98 3.45 -18.33
C ARG A 46 -4.78 3.39 -19.64
N ALA A 47 -5.54 4.44 -19.91
CA ALA A 47 -6.35 4.52 -21.12
C ALA A 47 -5.53 4.83 -22.39
N ASP A 48 -4.31 5.35 -22.24
CA ASP A 48 -3.43 5.76 -23.33
C ASP A 48 -2.40 4.70 -23.74
N LEU A 49 -2.45 3.48 -23.16
CA LEU A 49 -1.42 2.46 -23.42
C LEU A 49 -1.33 2.06 -24.90
N LEU A 50 -2.42 2.10 -25.68
CA LEU A 50 -2.37 1.82 -27.11
C LEU A 50 -1.50 2.85 -27.85
N ALA A 51 -1.75 4.14 -27.61
CA ALA A 51 -0.98 5.22 -28.21
C ALA A 51 0.50 5.17 -27.78
N GLU A 52 0.76 4.86 -26.51
CA GLU A 52 2.12 4.73 -25.99
C GLU A 52 2.84 3.47 -26.52
N ALA A 53 2.13 2.36 -26.70
CA ALA A 53 2.67 1.15 -27.30
C ALA A 53 3.01 1.34 -28.79
N GLN A 54 2.19 2.10 -29.53
CA GLN A 54 2.46 2.46 -30.93
C GLN A 54 3.76 3.25 -31.08
N LYS A 55 4.07 4.18 -30.16
CA LYS A 55 5.32 4.96 -30.17
C LYS A 55 6.55 4.08 -30.06
N VAL A 56 6.44 2.91 -29.42
CA VAL A 56 7.53 1.94 -29.31
C VAL A 56 7.41 0.78 -30.29
N HIS A 57 6.45 0.82 -31.22
CA HIS A 57 6.17 -0.27 -32.16
C HIS A 57 5.87 -1.61 -31.46
N ALA A 58 5.19 -1.56 -30.31
CA ALA A 58 4.68 -2.74 -29.62
C ALA A 58 3.21 -2.95 -29.99
N PRO A 59 2.82 -4.08 -30.60
CA PRO A 59 1.41 -4.44 -30.71
C PRO A 59 0.79 -4.61 -29.32
N LEU A 60 -0.49 -4.20 -29.22
CA LEU A 60 -1.27 -4.34 -27.99
C LEU A 60 -2.40 -5.37 -28.17
N ILE A 61 -2.52 -6.31 -27.24
CA ILE A 61 -3.60 -7.30 -27.19
C ILE A 61 -4.48 -7.00 -25.98
N ALA A 62 -5.73 -6.61 -26.23
CA ALA A 62 -6.75 -6.48 -25.19
C ALA A 62 -7.45 -7.83 -24.97
N THR A 63 -7.68 -8.20 -23.70
CA THR A 63 -8.19 -9.53 -23.33
C THR A 63 -9.49 -9.50 -22.53
N SER A 64 -10.09 -8.32 -22.36
CA SER A 64 -11.26 -8.13 -21.53
C SER A 64 -12.30 -7.23 -22.19
N GLY A 65 -13.57 -7.67 -22.19
CA GLY A 65 -14.70 -6.84 -22.60
C GLY A 65 -14.92 -5.59 -21.74
N LYS A 66 -14.22 -5.45 -20.61
CA LYS A 66 -14.22 -4.23 -19.79
C LYS A 66 -13.21 -3.19 -20.24
N ASN A 67 -12.23 -3.58 -21.06
CA ASN A 67 -11.14 -2.73 -21.54
C ASN A 67 -10.73 -3.18 -22.94
N CYS A 68 -11.54 -2.83 -23.94
CA CYS A 68 -11.29 -3.20 -25.33
C CYS A 68 -10.28 -2.30 -26.05
N ALA A 69 -9.88 -1.18 -25.44
CA ALA A 69 -8.99 -0.16 -26.02
C ALA A 69 -9.41 0.37 -27.42
N GLY A 70 -10.68 0.21 -27.81
CA GLY A 70 -11.17 0.55 -29.15
C GLY A 70 -10.62 -0.33 -30.28
N LEU A 71 -10.05 -1.50 -29.95
CA LEU A 71 -9.42 -2.41 -30.90
C LEU A 71 -10.45 -3.29 -31.61
N PRO A 72 -10.17 -3.73 -32.86
CA PRO A 72 -11.02 -4.66 -33.56
C PRO A 72 -11.08 -6.01 -32.81
N ASP A 73 -12.28 -6.54 -32.66
CA ASP A 73 -12.49 -7.89 -32.12
C ASP A 73 -12.08 -8.92 -33.18
N ARG A 74 -11.04 -9.70 -32.87
CA ARG A 74 -10.51 -10.78 -33.71
C ARG A 74 -10.65 -12.13 -33.00
N THR A 75 -11.54 -12.23 -32.01
CA THR A 75 -11.74 -13.46 -31.23
C THR A 75 -12.13 -14.64 -32.13
N GLY A 76 -12.86 -14.40 -33.23
CA GLY A 76 -13.29 -15.42 -34.18
C GLY A 76 -12.26 -15.81 -35.24
N ASP A 77 -11.20 -15.02 -35.42
CA ASP A 77 -10.27 -15.13 -36.54
C ASP A 77 -9.19 -16.20 -36.31
N ASP A 78 -8.52 -16.61 -37.38
CA ASP A 78 -7.43 -17.56 -37.31
C ASP A 78 -6.18 -16.95 -36.61
N PRO A 79 -5.52 -17.65 -35.67
CA PRO A 79 -4.33 -17.15 -34.99
C PRO A 79 -3.20 -16.73 -35.93
N ASP A 80 -2.99 -17.42 -37.05
CA ASP A 80 -1.93 -17.11 -38.01
C ASP A 80 -2.17 -15.75 -38.67
N GLU A 81 -3.42 -15.44 -39.02
CA GLU A 81 -3.81 -14.15 -39.60
C GLU A 81 -3.59 -13.02 -38.59
N ILE A 82 -4.01 -13.21 -37.34
CA ILE A 82 -3.84 -12.22 -36.28
C ILE A 82 -2.35 -11.93 -36.04
N VAL A 83 -1.53 -12.98 -35.90
CA VAL A 83 -0.08 -12.82 -35.70
C VAL A 83 0.56 -12.10 -36.89
N THR A 84 0.17 -12.44 -38.12
CA THR A 84 0.67 -11.79 -39.34
C THR A 84 0.37 -10.29 -39.35
N ASP A 85 -0.86 -9.91 -39.03
CA ASP A 85 -1.29 -8.51 -39.01
C ASP A 85 -0.58 -7.70 -37.92
N LEU A 86 -0.41 -8.27 -36.71
CA LEU A 86 0.30 -7.63 -35.60
C LEU A 86 1.79 -7.46 -35.90
N VAL A 87 2.44 -8.48 -36.44
CA VAL A 87 3.89 -8.46 -36.75
C VAL A 87 4.22 -7.56 -37.94
N SER A 88 3.32 -7.44 -38.91
CA SER A 88 3.47 -6.54 -40.06
C SER A 88 3.14 -5.08 -39.73
N GLY A 89 2.40 -4.83 -38.65
CA GLY A 89 1.97 -3.50 -38.26
C GLY A 89 0.74 -3.00 -39.04
N VAL A 90 0.02 -3.89 -39.73
CA VAL A 90 -1.26 -3.58 -40.39
C VAL A 90 -2.28 -3.06 -39.37
N THR A 91 -2.29 -3.63 -38.16
CA THR A 91 -3.03 -3.10 -37.02
C THR A 91 -2.10 -2.88 -35.83
N PRO A 92 -2.31 -1.80 -35.03
CA PRO A 92 -1.54 -1.57 -33.81
C PRO A 92 -1.94 -2.51 -32.65
N GLY A 93 -3.05 -3.23 -32.79
CA GLY A 93 -3.53 -4.14 -31.76
C GLY A 93 -4.84 -4.85 -32.11
N VAL A 94 -5.24 -5.77 -31.25
CA VAL A 94 -6.47 -6.56 -31.40
C VAL A 94 -7.13 -6.83 -30.04
N LEU A 95 -8.45 -7.05 -30.05
CA LEU A 95 -9.18 -7.63 -28.94
C LEU A 95 -9.35 -9.13 -29.18
N ILE A 96 -8.96 -9.95 -28.20
CA ILE A 96 -9.16 -11.41 -28.20
C ILE A 96 -9.72 -11.82 -26.85
N LEU A 97 -10.94 -12.33 -26.82
CA LEU A 97 -11.64 -12.72 -25.58
C LEU A 97 -11.43 -14.19 -25.20
N ASP A 98 -10.89 -15.00 -26.11
CA ASP A 98 -10.55 -16.41 -25.88
C ASP A 98 -9.15 -16.52 -25.22
N PRO A 99 -9.05 -16.97 -23.95
CA PRO A 99 -7.78 -17.06 -23.23
C PRO A 99 -6.75 -17.99 -23.85
N GLU A 100 -7.16 -19.10 -24.49
CA GLU A 100 -6.24 -20.04 -25.12
C GLU A 100 -5.58 -19.39 -26.34
N LYS A 101 -6.41 -18.76 -27.18
CA LYS A 101 -5.94 -17.98 -28.34
C LYS A 101 -5.05 -16.82 -27.95
N VAL A 102 -5.35 -16.11 -26.86
CA VAL A 102 -4.47 -15.06 -26.33
C VAL A 102 -3.08 -15.60 -26.03
N GLY A 103 -2.98 -16.76 -25.38
CA GLY A 103 -1.69 -17.39 -25.06
C GLY A 103 -0.85 -17.68 -26.29
N GLU A 104 -1.47 -18.31 -27.30
CA GLU A 104 -0.82 -18.61 -28.57
C GLU A 104 -0.37 -17.34 -29.32
N VAL A 105 -1.32 -16.44 -29.60
CA VAL A 105 -1.07 -15.22 -30.40
C VAL A 105 -0.03 -14.33 -29.73
N ALA A 106 -0.12 -14.13 -28.42
CA ALA A 106 0.79 -13.24 -27.71
C ALA A 106 2.23 -13.75 -27.72
N VAL A 107 2.45 -15.06 -27.46
CA VAL A 107 3.80 -15.64 -27.45
C VAL A 107 4.42 -15.63 -28.84
N ARG A 108 3.67 -16.06 -29.86
CA ARG A 108 4.15 -16.08 -31.25
C ARG A 108 4.47 -14.68 -31.75
N THR A 109 3.59 -13.70 -31.48
CA THR A 109 3.82 -12.29 -31.84
C THR A 109 5.06 -11.75 -31.15
N ALA A 110 5.26 -12.03 -29.85
CA ALA A 110 6.40 -11.53 -29.10
C ALA A 110 7.75 -11.99 -29.68
N VAL A 111 7.87 -13.28 -30.02
CA VAL A 111 9.10 -13.83 -30.62
C VAL A 111 9.43 -13.16 -31.96
N LEU A 112 8.42 -12.98 -32.82
CA LEU A 112 8.61 -12.39 -34.15
C LEU A 112 8.86 -10.88 -34.11
N VAL A 113 8.21 -10.16 -33.19
CA VAL A 113 8.41 -8.72 -33.01
C VAL A 113 9.79 -8.43 -32.40
N MET A 114 10.25 -9.25 -31.46
CA MET A 114 11.57 -9.13 -30.84
C MET A 114 12.68 -9.08 -31.90
N ASP A 115 12.65 -9.96 -32.90
CA ASP A 115 13.68 -9.97 -33.96
C ASP A 115 13.75 -8.67 -34.75
N LYS A 116 12.60 -8.01 -34.98
CA LYS A 116 12.53 -6.71 -35.65
C LYS A 116 12.98 -5.56 -34.75
N ARG A 117 12.83 -5.71 -33.42
CA ARG A 117 13.04 -4.64 -32.43
C ARG A 117 14.32 -4.73 -31.61
N LYS A 118 15.13 -5.79 -31.78
CA LYS A 118 16.41 -5.97 -31.06
C LYS A 118 17.33 -4.74 -31.01
N LYS A 119 17.29 -3.86 -32.02
CA LYS A 119 18.12 -2.64 -32.10
C LYS A 119 17.35 -1.34 -31.78
N PHE A 120 16.05 -1.43 -31.50
CA PHE A 120 15.20 -0.28 -31.24
C PHE A 120 15.59 0.39 -29.93
N ARG A 121 15.69 1.72 -29.96
CA ARG A 121 15.89 2.57 -28.79
C ARG A 121 15.01 3.79 -28.94
N ILE A 122 14.34 4.17 -27.86
CA ILE A 122 13.47 5.35 -27.81
C ILE A 122 13.85 6.31 -26.68
N ILE A 123 14.59 5.84 -25.68
CA ILE A 123 15.09 6.71 -24.60
C ILE A 123 16.15 7.64 -25.21
N PRO A 124 16.03 8.97 -25.03
CA PRO A 124 17.01 9.93 -25.52
C PRO A 124 18.43 9.62 -25.01
N THR A 125 19.45 9.84 -25.84
CA THR A 125 20.84 9.83 -25.37
C THR A 125 21.11 11.01 -24.43
N PRO A 126 22.20 11.00 -23.64
CA PRO A 126 22.57 12.15 -22.81
C PRO A 126 22.68 13.47 -23.60
N GLU A 127 23.19 13.42 -24.82
CA GLU A 127 23.31 14.59 -25.70
C GLU A 127 21.92 15.08 -26.17
N GLU A 128 21.06 14.15 -26.61
CA GLU A 128 19.69 14.46 -27.01
C GLU A 128 18.87 15.02 -25.84
N LEU A 129 19.07 14.50 -24.63
CA LEU A 129 18.46 15.01 -23.40
C LEU A 129 18.81 16.49 -23.18
N ILE A 130 20.10 16.86 -23.29
CA ILE A 130 20.55 18.24 -23.11
C ILE A 130 19.89 19.16 -24.14
N GLU A 131 19.83 18.75 -25.41
CA GLU A 131 19.20 19.54 -26.48
C GLU A 131 17.68 19.68 -26.28
N LEU A 132 16.99 18.62 -25.86
CA LEU A 132 15.58 18.68 -25.47
C LEU A 132 15.37 19.63 -24.30
N ALA A 133 16.23 19.57 -23.29
CA ALA A 133 16.15 20.36 -22.08
C ALA A 133 16.38 21.87 -22.35
N LYS A 134 17.28 22.22 -23.29
CA LYS A 134 17.51 23.62 -23.73
C LYS A 134 16.25 24.29 -24.29
N ARG A 135 15.28 23.53 -24.80
CA ARG A 135 14.00 24.07 -25.28
C ARG A 135 13.10 24.58 -24.16
N CYS A 136 13.37 24.20 -22.90
CA CYS A 136 12.53 24.56 -21.76
C CYS A 136 12.54 26.07 -21.49
N GLY A 137 11.39 26.72 -21.66
CA GLY A 137 11.22 28.14 -21.37
C GLY A 137 10.97 28.49 -19.90
N GLY A 138 10.87 27.50 -19.00
CA GLY A 138 10.67 27.76 -17.56
C GLY A 138 9.27 28.22 -17.14
N CYS A 139 8.21 27.91 -17.92
CA CYS A 139 6.85 28.41 -17.68
C CYS A 139 6.11 27.80 -16.46
N GLN A 140 6.65 26.74 -15.86
CA GLN A 140 6.11 26.05 -14.68
C GLN A 140 4.74 25.35 -14.83
N GLU A 141 4.12 25.33 -16.02
CA GLU A 141 2.83 24.63 -16.21
C GLU A 141 2.91 23.14 -15.88
N CYS A 142 4.04 22.49 -16.22
CA CYS A 142 4.29 21.08 -15.88
C CYS A 142 4.30 20.81 -14.36
N MET A 143 4.82 21.74 -13.55
CA MET A 143 4.80 21.65 -12.08
C MET A 143 3.37 21.80 -11.56
N ARG A 144 2.59 22.74 -12.10
CA ARG A 144 1.20 23.00 -11.67
C ARG A 144 0.28 21.79 -11.85
N VAL A 145 0.47 21.03 -12.93
CA VAL A 145 -0.33 19.81 -13.19
C VAL A 145 0.26 18.54 -12.58
N CYS A 146 1.51 18.59 -12.11
CA CYS A 146 2.15 17.45 -11.46
C CYS A 146 1.41 17.10 -10.17
N PRO A 147 0.90 15.86 -10.01
CA PRO A 147 0.21 15.46 -8.77
C PRO A 147 1.07 15.59 -7.51
N ALA A 148 2.40 15.48 -7.65
CA ALA A 148 3.38 15.61 -6.58
C ALA A 148 4.01 17.02 -6.50
N GLY A 149 3.62 17.97 -7.35
CA GLY A 149 4.15 19.35 -7.33
C GLY A 149 5.66 19.44 -7.61
N THR A 150 6.23 18.46 -8.33
CA THR A 150 7.67 18.35 -8.59
C THR A 150 8.21 19.56 -9.37
N PRO A 151 9.43 20.07 -9.05
CA PRO A 151 10.04 21.24 -9.70
C PRO A 151 10.60 20.95 -11.12
N LEU A 152 9.77 20.38 -12.00
CA LEU A 152 10.16 19.87 -13.33
C LEU A 152 10.83 20.91 -14.21
N ALA A 153 10.32 22.15 -14.25
CA ALA A 153 10.88 23.18 -15.12
C ALA A 153 12.28 23.62 -14.67
N VAL A 154 12.54 23.65 -13.35
CA VAL A 154 13.86 23.97 -12.80
C VAL A 154 14.84 22.85 -13.13
N SER A 155 14.46 21.58 -12.90
CA SER A 155 15.29 20.43 -13.26
C SER A 155 15.60 20.36 -14.76
N MET A 156 14.64 20.69 -15.63
CA MET A 156 14.87 20.80 -17.08
C MET A 156 15.87 21.90 -17.43
N GLN A 157 15.78 23.08 -16.83
CA GLN A 157 16.73 24.17 -17.11
C GLN A 157 18.16 23.82 -16.65
N GLN A 158 18.30 23.09 -15.55
CA GLN A 158 19.60 22.58 -15.10
C GLN A 158 20.16 21.54 -16.07
N ALA A 159 19.33 20.59 -16.52
CA ALA A 159 19.71 19.61 -17.53
C ALA A 159 20.16 20.28 -18.85
N GLY A 160 19.50 21.36 -19.27
CA GLY A 160 19.90 22.14 -20.46
C GLY A 160 21.25 22.86 -20.32
N ARG A 161 21.75 23.04 -19.09
CA ARG A 161 23.10 23.56 -18.79
C ARG A 161 24.15 22.45 -18.64
N GLY A 162 23.78 21.19 -18.84
CA GLY A 162 24.67 20.03 -18.77
C GLY A 162 24.61 19.24 -17.47
N ASP A 163 23.69 19.54 -16.54
CA ASP A 163 23.54 18.81 -15.28
C ASP A 163 22.16 18.16 -15.15
N PRO A 164 22.03 16.84 -15.44
CA PRO A 164 20.76 16.12 -15.35
C PRO A 164 20.44 15.58 -13.94
N SER A 165 21.28 15.83 -12.93
CA SER A 165 21.16 15.21 -11.59
C SER A 165 19.80 15.48 -10.91
N ALA A 166 19.33 16.72 -10.95
CA ALA A 166 18.02 17.11 -10.40
C ALA A 166 16.83 16.55 -11.18
N LEU A 167 17.05 16.09 -12.41
CA LEU A 167 16.03 15.39 -13.19
C LEU A 167 16.05 13.89 -12.89
N ALA A 168 17.23 13.32 -12.70
CA ALA A 168 17.39 11.93 -12.30
C ALA A 168 16.74 11.66 -10.93
N SER A 169 16.91 12.56 -9.94
CA SER A 169 16.30 12.40 -8.60
C SER A 169 14.76 12.38 -8.60
N ILE A 170 14.13 12.89 -9.65
CA ILE A 170 12.66 12.85 -9.81
C ILE A 170 12.18 11.44 -10.15
N TYR A 171 13.04 10.57 -10.67
CA TYR A 171 12.68 9.20 -11.08
C TYR A 171 11.94 8.40 -10.00
N ASP A 172 12.38 8.52 -8.75
CA ASP A 172 11.84 7.77 -7.61
C ASP A 172 10.45 8.25 -7.16
N THR A 173 10.17 9.54 -7.35
CA THR A 173 8.91 10.17 -6.94
C THR A 173 7.92 10.30 -8.10
N CYS A 174 8.39 10.21 -9.35
CA CYS A 174 7.55 10.31 -10.54
C CYS A 174 6.64 9.09 -10.71
N ILE A 175 5.34 9.29 -10.58
CA ILE A 175 4.33 8.25 -10.82
C ILE A 175 4.07 7.94 -12.30
N GLY A 176 4.82 8.54 -13.23
CA GLY A 176 4.71 8.30 -14.66
C GLY A 176 3.33 8.66 -15.24
N CYS A 177 2.70 9.75 -14.78
CA CYS A 177 1.33 10.08 -15.18
C CYS A 177 1.20 10.70 -16.60
N GLY A 178 2.25 11.31 -17.15
CA GLY A 178 2.23 11.95 -18.47
C GLY A 178 1.63 13.36 -18.51
N LYS A 179 0.89 13.79 -17.48
CA LYS A 179 0.21 15.10 -17.43
C LYS A 179 1.09 16.31 -17.71
N CYS A 180 2.36 16.25 -17.30
CA CYS A 180 3.31 17.32 -17.54
C CYS A 180 3.61 17.54 -19.03
N GLU A 181 3.52 16.48 -19.84
CA GLU A 181 3.74 16.53 -21.28
C GLU A 181 2.54 17.12 -22.01
N ASP A 182 1.32 16.81 -21.57
CA ASP A 182 0.07 17.32 -22.15
C ASP A 182 0.00 18.86 -22.16
N VAL A 183 0.66 19.52 -21.19
CA VAL A 183 0.68 20.98 -21.04
C VAL A 183 1.97 21.63 -21.52
N CYS A 184 2.94 20.86 -21.99
CA CYS A 184 4.22 21.40 -22.43
C CYS A 184 4.05 22.08 -23.79
N ASN A 185 4.03 23.41 -23.83
CA ASN A 185 3.95 24.21 -25.06
C ASN A 185 5.20 24.10 -25.97
N LYS A 186 6.22 23.36 -25.54
CA LYS A 186 7.41 23.01 -26.31
C LYS A 186 7.45 21.54 -26.68
N GLU A 187 6.41 20.76 -26.39
CA GLU A 187 6.30 19.34 -26.72
C GLU A 187 7.50 18.52 -26.24
N ILE A 188 8.05 18.87 -25.07
CA ILE A 188 9.16 18.13 -24.48
C ILE A 188 8.60 16.84 -23.89
N PRO A 189 9.13 15.65 -24.22
CA PRO A 189 8.73 14.38 -23.61
C PRO A 189 9.36 14.26 -22.22
N ILE A 190 8.84 15.05 -21.26
CA ILE A 190 9.38 15.21 -19.90
C ILE A 190 9.58 13.87 -19.19
N HIS A 191 8.65 12.92 -19.33
CA HIS A 191 8.79 11.62 -18.69
C HIS A 191 9.93 10.81 -19.31
N SER A 192 10.08 10.80 -20.64
CA SER A 192 11.21 10.14 -21.30
C SER A 192 12.55 10.80 -20.96
N ALA A 193 12.55 12.12 -20.76
CA ALA A 193 13.72 12.85 -20.29
C ALA A 193 14.13 12.44 -18.86
N ILE A 194 13.16 12.21 -17.96
CA ILE A 194 13.42 11.64 -16.62
C ILE A 194 14.05 10.24 -16.74
N LEU A 195 13.51 9.38 -17.62
CA LEU A 195 14.08 8.04 -17.83
C LEU A 195 15.50 8.09 -18.39
N SER A 196 15.77 9.01 -19.32
CA SER A 196 17.12 9.22 -19.87
C SER A 196 18.11 9.69 -18.80
N ALA A 197 17.71 10.66 -17.96
CA ALA A 197 18.53 11.14 -16.85
C ALA A 197 18.83 10.04 -15.82
N ALA A 198 17.91 9.10 -15.62
CA ALA A 198 18.04 8.00 -14.67
C ALA A 198 18.35 6.64 -15.33
N ASP A 199 18.93 6.61 -16.55
CA ASP A 199 19.11 5.36 -17.31
C ASP A 199 19.99 4.33 -16.57
N GLU A 200 21.07 4.78 -15.91
CA GLU A 200 21.93 3.91 -15.09
C GLU A 200 21.16 3.29 -13.91
N GLN A 201 20.41 4.12 -13.18
CA GLN A 201 19.56 3.66 -12.09
C GLN A 201 18.53 2.65 -12.61
N MET A 202 17.75 3.01 -13.62
CA MET A 202 16.72 2.15 -14.22
C MET A 202 17.27 0.79 -14.68
N ARG A 203 18.46 0.74 -15.27
CA ARG A 203 19.08 -0.53 -15.72
C ARG A 203 19.59 -1.41 -14.58
N SER A 204 19.95 -0.81 -13.45
CA SER A 204 20.49 -1.51 -12.28
C SER A 204 19.39 -2.00 -11.32
N GLU A 205 18.14 -1.54 -11.49
CA GLU A 205 17.01 -1.91 -10.65
C GLU A 205 16.68 -3.42 -10.72
N ARG A 206 17.09 -4.13 -9.66
CA ARG A 206 16.79 -5.54 -9.43
C ARG A 206 16.39 -5.73 -7.99
N PHE A 207 15.21 -6.27 -7.77
CA PHE A 207 14.59 -6.33 -6.45
C PHE A 207 14.01 -7.71 -6.15
N SER A 208 13.93 -8.03 -4.86
CA SER A 208 13.35 -9.27 -4.35
C SER A 208 12.02 -8.97 -3.68
N ILE A 209 10.98 -9.71 -4.08
CA ILE A 209 9.68 -9.72 -3.41
C ILE A 209 9.31 -11.17 -3.14
N ARG A 210 8.82 -11.44 -1.93
CA ARG A 210 8.30 -12.76 -1.60
C ARG A 210 6.98 -13.00 -2.33
N ALA A 211 6.82 -14.17 -2.96
CA ALA A 211 5.57 -14.52 -3.64
C ALA A 211 4.36 -14.41 -2.70
N GLY A 212 3.20 -14.06 -3.27
CA GLY A 212 1.95 -13.93 -2.52
C GLY A 212 1.51 -15.27 -1.93
N ARG A 213 1.65 -15.44 -0.62
CA ARG A 213 1.43 -16.76 0.02
C ARG A 213 -0.03 -17.09 0.34
N GLY A 214 -0.96 -16.16 0.13
CA GLY A 214 -2.39 -16.38 0.36
C GLY A 214 -2.77 -16.27 1.84
N ALA A 215 -3.71 -17.12 2.26
CA ALA A 215 -4.30 -17.06 3.59
C ALA A 215 -3.29 -17.31 4.72
N ILE A 216 -3.47 -16.60 5.82
CA ILE A 216 -2.81 -16.93 7.10
C ILE A 216 -3.36 -18.27 7.56
N GLN A 217 -2.53 -19.20 8.03
CA GLN A 217 -2.97 -20.55 8.40
C GLN A 217 -3.54 -20.59 9.82
N ASP A 218 -4.38 -21.58 10.11
CA ASP A 218 -4.99 -21.72 11.43
C ASP A 218 -3.95 -22.02 12.52
N ILE A 219 -2.86 -22.70 12.17
CA ILE A 219 -1.74 -22.93 13.09
C ILE A 219 -1.10 -21.61 13.52
N GLU A 220 -0.83 -20.70 12.57
CA GLU A 220 -0.30 -19.37 12.85
C GLU A 220 -1.30 -18.57 13.70
N ILE A 221 -2.61 -18.63 13.41
CA ILE A 221 -3.63 -17.95 14.23
C ILE A 221 -3.67 -18.49 15.66
N ARG A 222 -3.47 -19.79 15.88
CA ARG A 222 -3.40 -20.36 17.24
C ARG A 222 -2.16 -19.90 18.00
N GLU A 223 -1.04 -19.74 17.30
CA GLU A 223 0.22 -19.25 17.89
C GLU A 223 0.10 -17.78 18.33
N VAL A 224 -0.48 -16.91 17.48
CA VAL A 224 -0.46 -15.46 17.73
C VAL A 224 -1.77 -14.85 18.24
N GLY A 225 -2.89 -15.58 18.19
CA GLY A 225 -4.20 -15.05 18.52
C GLY A 225 -4.30 -14.52 19.96
N GLY A 226 -3.81 -15.30 20.93
CA GLY A 226 -3.75 -14.86 22.33
C GLY A 226 -2.82 -13.67 22.52
N PRO A 227 -1.54 -13.74 22.10
CA PRO A 227 -0.61 -12.63 22.20
C PRO A 227 -1.11 -11.31 21.58
N ILE A 228 -1.81 -11.35 20.44
CA ILE A 228 -2.42 -10.14 19.83
C ILE A 228 -3.56 -9.59 20.70
N VAL A 229 -4.46 -10.46 21.18
CA VAL A 229 -5.65 -10.05 21.96
C VAL A 229 -5.27 -9.50 23.34
N LEU A 230 -4.20 -10.01 23.94
CA LEU A 230 -3.68 -9.55 25.22
C LEU A 230 -2.78 -8.31 25.09
N GLY A 231 -2.32 -8.00 23.88
CA GLY A 231 -1.43 -6.88 23.54
C GLY A 231 0.07 -7.17 23.71
N GLU A 232 0.46 -8.43 23.91
CA GLU A 232 1.87 -8.85 23.97
C GLU A 232 2.55 -8.79 22.60
N ILE A 233 1.78 -9.03 21.53
CA ILE A 233 2.14 -8.57 20.18
C ILE A 233 1.48 -7.20 20.00
N PRO A 234 2.25 -6.13 19.73
CA PRO A 234 1.73 -4.76 19.70
C PRO A 234 0.57 -4.55 18.71
N GLY A 235 0.57 -5.30 17.61
CA GLY A 235 -0.54 -5.34 16.67
C GLY A 235 -0.15 -5.87 15.30
N VAL A 236 -1.12 -5.83 14.39
CA VAL A 236 -0.95 -6.17 12.97
C VAL A 236 -0.99 -4.88 12.14
N ILE A 237 0.04 -4.61 11.35
CA ILE A 237 0.09 -3.47 10.43
C ILE A 237 0.02 -3.98 9.00
N ALA A 238 -0.99 -3.55 8.24
CA ALA A 238 -1.21 -3.99 6.87
C ALA A 238 -0.90 -2.89 5.85
N PHE A 239 0.21 -2.99 5.12
CA PHE A 239 0.55 -2.11 4.00
C PHE A 239 -0.11 -2.58 2.71
N VAL A 240 -1.13 -1.85 2.28
CA VAL A 240 -1.99 -2.24 1.17
C VAL A 240 -2.17 -1.08 0.20
N GLY A 241 -2.90 -1.29 -0.89
CA GLY A 241 -3.33 -0.21 -1.76
C GLY A 241 -2.42 0.02 -2.96
N CYS A 242 -2.39 1.27 -3.41
CA CYS A 242 -1.88 1.66 -4.71
C CYS A 242 -0.54 2.41 -4.59
N ALA A 243 0.09 2.78 -5.72
CA ALA A 243 1.40 3.44 -5.75
C ALA A 243 1.32 4.93 -6.13
N ASN A 244 0.43 5.68 -5.47
CA ASN A 244 0.38 7.13 -5.56
C ASN A 244 1.10 7.77 -4.36
N PHE A 245 2.37 7.43 -4.17
CA PHE A 245 3.17 7.87 -3.04
C PHE A 245 3.71 9.28 -3.29
N THR A 246 3.76 10.11 -2.25
CA THR A 246 4.23 11.50 -2.37
C THR A 246 5.75 11.54 -2.58
N ASN A 247 6.51 10.81 -1.75
CA ASN A 247 7.97 10.79 -1.82
C ASN A 247 8.54 9.41 -2.22
N GLY A 248 7.83 8.70 -3.10
CA GLY A 248 8.31 7.45 -3.69
C GLY A 248 8.11 6.21 -2.80
N VAL A 249 8.73 5.09 -3.20
CA VAL A 249 8.48 3.76 -2.59
C VAL A 249 9.17 3.57 -1.24
N ALA A 250 10.23 4.32 -0.96
CA ALA A 250 11.05 4.18 0.26
C ALA A 250 10.23 4.39 1.53
N GLU A 251 9.28 5.34 1.53
CA GLU A 251 8.41 5.62 2.69
C GLU A 251 7.69 4.37 3.18
N VAL A 252 7.14 3.56 2.26
CA VAL A 252 6.39 2.35 2.62
C VAL A 252 7.31 1.25 3.12
N ALA A 253 8.50 1.12 2.52
CA ALA A 253 9.50 0.14 2.94
C ALA A 253 10.04 0.44 4.35
N GLU A 254 10.40 1.70 4.62
CA GLU A 254 10.92 2.11 5.92
C GLU A 254 9.88 2.00 7.04
N MET A 255 8.62 2.39 6.77
CA MET A 255 7.53 2.15 7.72
C MET A 255 7.36 0.65 8.02
N ALA A 256 7.43 -0.21 7.00
CA ALA A 256 7.33 -1.65 7.18
C ALA A 256 8.49 -2.22 8.02
N ARG A 257 9.73 -1.77 7.78
CA ARG A 257 10.90 -2.14 8.59
C ARG A 257 10.74 -1.70 10.04
N GLU A 258 10.34 -0.46 10.27
CA GLU A 258 10.20 0.09 11.62
C GLU A 258 9.20 -0.74 12.45
N PHE A 259 8.06 -1.09 11.86
CA PHE A 259 7.07 -1.94 12.56
C PHE A 259 7.54 -3.38 12.76
N ALA A 260 8.24 -3.96 11.79
CA ALA A 260 8.81 -5.30 11.95
C ALA A 260 9.88 -5.34 13.07
N ARG A 261 10.80 -4.36 13.12
CA ARG A 261 11.79 -4.24 14.22
C ARG A 261 11.14 -4.08 15.59
N ARG A 262 10.00 -3.40 15.64
CA ARG A 262 9.17 -3.23 16.85
C ARG A 262 8.27 -4.41 17.18
N ARG A 263 8.48 -5.55 16.51
CA ARG A 263 7.75 -6.81 16.73
C ARG A 263 6.26 -6.76 16.42
N TYR A 264 5.82 -5.80 15.60
CA TYR A 264 4.49 -5.90 14.98
C TYR A 264 4.50 -7.01 13.93
N ILE A 265 3.32 -7.53 13.60
CA ILE A 265 3.17 -8.43 12.45
C ILE A 265 2.82 -7.57 11.24
N VAL A 266 3.67 -7.57 10.22
CA VAL A 266 3.47 -6.76 9.02
C VAL A 266 2.88 -7.61 7.90
N LEU A 267 1.76 -7.17 7.36
CA LEU A 267 1.11 -7.78 6.20
C LEU A 267 1.23 -6.83 5.01
N THR A 268 1.40 -7.37 3.79
CA THR A 268 1.51 -6.58 2.58
C THR A 268 0.67 -7.16 1.46
N SER A 269 0.11 -6.29 0.59
CA SER A 269 -0.57 -6.72 -0.64
C SER A 269 -0.42 -5.72 -1.78
N GLY A 270 -0.66 -6.18 -3.01
CA GLY A 270 -0.79 -5.31 -4.19
C GLY A 270 0.45 -4.45 -4.48
N CYS A 271 0.25 -3.20 -4.89
CA CYS A 271 1.35 -2.31 -5.25
C CYS A 271 2.25 -1.96 -4.06
N SER A 272 1.71 -1.90 -2.85
CA SER A 272 2.50 -1.66 -1.64
C SER A 272 3.43 -2.83 -1.33
N ALA A 273 3.01 -4.08 -1.59
CA ALA A 273 3.88 -5.24 -1.47
C ALA A 273 5.07 -5.17 -2.43
N MET A 274 4.86 -4.67 -3.66
CA MET A 274 5.93 -4.40 -4.62
C MET A 274 6.86 -3.29 -4.13
N ALA A 275 6.31 -2.14 -3.74
CA ALA A 275 7.06 -0.98 -3.27
C ALA A 275 8.00 -1.34 -2.10
N ILE A 276 7.52 -2.14 -1.14
CA ILE A 276 8.32 -2.64 -0.02
C ILE A 276 9.53 -3.45 -0.51
N GLY A 277 9.38 -4.28 -1.54
CA GLY A 277 10.48 -5.05 -2.12
C GLY A 277 11.46 -4.22 -2.94
N MET A 278 11.09 -2.99 -3.33
CA MET A 278 11.85 -2.12 -4.22
C MET A 278 12.81 -1.17 -3.46
N HIS A 279 13.04 -1.40 -2.18
CA HIS A 279 13.97 -0.62 -1.38
C HIS A 279 14.91 -1.54 -0.61
N ARG A 280 16.21 -1.21 -0.60
CA ARG A 280 17.26 -1.99 0.07
C ARG A 280 17.82 -1.20 1.25
N ASN A 281 18.30 -1.90 2.26
CA ASN A 281 19.06 -1.29 3.36
C ASN A 281 20.53 -1.13 2.93
N GLU A 282 21.36 -0.64 3.85
CA GLU A 282 22.81 -0.47 3.65
C GLU A 282 23.52 -1.79 3.32
N ASP A 283 23.02 -2.93 3.82
CA ASP A 283 23.51 -4.28 3.53
C ASP A 283 23.02 -4.84 2.18
N GLY A 284 22.24 -4.07 1.41
CA GLY A 284 21.70 -4.49 0.12
C GLY A 284 20.50 -5.44 0.19
N GLN A 285 19.92 -5.65 1.38
CA GLN A 285 18.77 -6.52 1.61
C GLN A 285 17.44 -5.75 1.49
N THR A 286 16.46 -6.37 0.86
CA THR A 286 15.06 -5.91 0.89
C THR A 286 14.42 -6.24 2.25
N PRO A 287 13.32 -5.57 2.65
CA PRO A 287 12.57 -5.95 3.85
C PRO A 287 12.13 -7.41 3.87
N TYR A 288 11.85 -8.02 2.71
CA TYR A 288 11.49 -9.44 2.64
C TYR A 288 12.67 -10.39 2.85
N GLU A 289 13.91 -9.92 2.71
CA GLU A 289 15.14 -10.68 2.98
C GLU A 289 15.60 -10.46 4.42
N GLU A 290 15.42 -9.24 4.95
CA GLU A 290 15.76 -8.86 6.34
C GLU A 290 14.85 -9.56 7.37
N PHE A 291 13.56 -9.71 7.07
CA PHE A 291 12.57 -10.26 8.00
C PHE A 291 11.99 -11.61 7.53
N HIS A 292 11.68 -12.49 8.49
CA HIS A 292 10.93 -13.72 8.19
C HIS A 292 9.50 -13.37 7.73
N GLY A 293 8.77 -14.34 7.18
CA GLY A 293 7.39 -14.10 6.69
C GLY A 293 6.44 -15.19 7.10
N ARG A 294 6.61 -15.57 8.37
CA ARG A 294 5.57 -16.19 9.19
C ARG A 294 4.66 -15.08 9.69
N PHE A 295 3.37 -15.38 9.87
CA PHE A 295 2.46 -14.47 10.56
C PHE A 295 2.74 -14.49 12.06
N ASP A 296 3.86 -13.86 12.46
CA ASP A 296 4.37 -13.80 13.82
C ASP A 296 5.15 -12.48 14.05
N ALA A 297 5.40 -12.14 15.31
CA ALA A 297 5.97 -10.89 15.75
C ALA A 297 7.32 -10.59 15.07
N GLY A 298 7.37 -9.51 14.28
CA GLY A 298 8.54 -9.11 13.50
C GLY A 298 8.59 -9.69 12.09
N GLY A 299 7.56 -10.42 11.66
CA GLY A 299 7.45 -10.94 10.31
C GLY A 299 6.86 -9.94 9.32
N ILE A 300 7.31 -10.01 8.05
CA ILE A 300 6.73 -9.32 6.90
C ILE A 300 6.15 -10.36 5.93
N VAL A 301 4.83 -10.29 5.71
CA VAL A 301 4.09 -11.30 4.97
C VAL A 301 3.37 -10.70 3.76
N ASN A 302 3.82 -11.07 2.55
CA ASN A 302 3.07 -10.78 1.33
C ASN A 302 1.91 -11.77 1.16
N VAL A 303 0.67 -11.30 1.34
CA VAL A 303 -0.52 -12.16 1.18
C VAL A 303 -0.95 -12.33 -0.29
N GLY A 304 -0.50 -11.46 -1.19
CA GLY A 304 -0.79 -11.54 -2.63
C GLY A 304 -1.28 -10.24 -3.26
N SER A 305 -2.08 -10.37 -4.30
CA SER A 305 -2.63 -9.24 -5.05
C SER A 305 -3.71 -8.50 -4.25
N CYS A 306 -4.31 -7.43 -4.81
CA CYS A 306 -5.28 -6.61 -4.08
C CYS A 306 -6.53 -7.40 -3.60
N VAL A 307 -6.89 -8.51 -4.25
CA VAL A 307 -8.01 -9.37 -3.78
C VAL A 307 -7.62 -10.16 -2.54
N SER A 308 -6.33 -10.43 -2.32
CA SER A 308 -5.80 -11.10 -1.13
C SER A 308 -5.92 -10.26 0.14
N ASN A 309 -6.35 -8.99 0.07
CA ASN A 309 -6.77 -8.23 1.25
C ASN A 309 -7.90 -8.93 2.02
N ALA A 310 -8.69 -9.78 1.36
CA ALA A 310 -9.65 -10.66 2.02
C ALA A 310 -8.99 -11.61 3.05
N HIS A 311 -7.73 -12.02 2.83
CA HIS A 311 -6.99 -12.83 3.79
C HIS A 311 -6.51 -12.05 5.01
N ILE A 312 -6.25 -10.74 4.86
CA ILE A 312 -5.91 -9.85 5.97
C ILE A 312 -7.12 -9.69 6.89
N ALA A 313 -8.31 -9.39 6.33
CA ALA A 313 -9.56 -9.38 7.08
C ALA A 313 -9.89 -10.79 7.63
N GLY A 314 -9.63 -11.83 6.84
CA GLY A 314 -9.80 -13.22 7.26
C GLY A 314 -8.95 -13.56 8.48
N ALA A 315 -7.72 -13.07 8.59
CA ALA A 315 -6.87 -13.31 9.75
C ALA A 315 -7.49 -12.76 11.04
N THR A 316 -8.01 -11.54 11.03
CA THR A 316 -8.65 -10.94 12.22
C THR A 316 -9.97 -11.62 12.57
N ILE A 317 -10.77 -12.00 11.56
CA ILE A 317 -11.99 -12.80 11.74
C ILE A 317 -11.65 -14.18 12.35
N LYS A 318 -10.57 -14.82 11.89
CA LYS A 318 -10.13 -16.12 12.42
C LYS A 318 -9.56 -16.01 13.82
N ILE A 319 -8.95 -14.90 14.23
CA ILE A 319 -8.61 -14.69 15.65
C ILE A 319 -9.88 -14.76 16.50
N ALA A 320 -10.95 -14.05 16.11
CA ALA A 320 -12.23 -14.11 16.84
C ALA A 320 -12.82 -15.53 16.88
N SER A 321 -12.78 -16.26 15.75
CA SER A 321 -13.38 -17.60 15.67
C SER A 321 -12.53 -18.70 16.31
N ILE A 322 -11.22 -18.72 16.11
CA ILE A 322 -10.33 -19.78 16.59
C ILE A 322 -9.96 -19.55 18.06
N PHE A 323 -9.52 -18.33 18.41
CA PHE A 323 -9.07 -18.04 19.76
C PHE A 323 -10.26 -17.81 20.70
N ALA A 324 -11.26 -17.02 20.29
CA ALA A 324 -12.43 -16.73 21.12
C ALA A 324 -13.66 -17.60 20.84
N LYS A 325 -13.54 -18.60 19.96
CA LYS A 325 -14.60 -19.59 19.66
C LYS A 325 -15.93 -18.93 19.24
N ARG A 326 -15.88 -17.75 18.60
CA ARG A 326 -17.07 -17.06 18.10
C ARG A 326 -17.59 -17.71 16.82
N ASN A 327 -18.90 -17.84 16.69
CA ASN A 327 -19.55 -18.36 15.49
C ASN A 327 -19.50 -17.32 14.37
N LEU A 328 -19.15 -17.74 13.15
CA LEU A 328 -19.03 -16.86 11.99
C LEU A 328 -20.34 -16.73 11.19
N ARG A 329 -21.20 -17.76 11.21
CA ARG A 329 -22.35 -17.82 10.30
C ARG A 329 -23.38 -16.75 10.66
N GLY A 330 -23.59 -15.80 9.75
CA GLY A 330 -24.59 -14.73 9.91
C GLY A 330 -24.31 -13.78 11.08
N ASN A 331 -23.07 -13.73 11.58
CA ASN A 331 -22.74 -13.09 12.85
C ASN A 331 -21.74 -11.93 12.72
N TYR A 332 -21.84 -11.16 11.64
CA TYR A 332 -20.84 -10.14 11.32
C TYR A 332 -20.70 -9.07 12.42
N GLU A 333 -21.82 -8.66 13.02
CA GLU A 333 -21.84 -7.61 14.07
C GLU A 333 -21.02 -8.00 15.29
N GLU A 334 -21.20 -9.21 15.82
CA GLU A 334 -20.42 -9.72 16.97
C GLU A 334 -18.93 -9.87 16.63
N ILE A 335 -18.61 -10.31 15.41
CA ILE A 335 -17.21 -10.44 14.97
C ILE A 335 -16.55 -9.07 14.84
N ALA A 336 -17.24 -8.08 14.26
CA ALA A 336 -16.75 -6.72 14.16
C ALA A 336 -16.57 -6.09 15.56
N ASP A 337 -17.52 -6.29 16.47
CA ASP A 337 -17.42 -5.86 17.86
C ASP A 337 -16.21 -6.50 18.56
N TYR A 338 -15.98 -7.79 18.35
CA TYR A 338 -14.83 -8.48 18.90
C TYR A 338 -13.51 -7.89 18.37
N VAL A 339 -13.39 -7.73 17.05
CA VAL A 339 -12.19 -7.18 16.40
C VAL A 339 -11.92 -5.76 16.87
N TYR A 340 -12.94 -4.89 16.85
CA TYR A 340 -12.84 -3.51 17.32
C TYR A 340 -12.34 -3.39 18.76
N ASN A 341 -12.83 -4.25 19.65
CA ASN A 341 -12.53 -4.14 21.08
C ASN A 341 -11.27 -4.88 21.53
N ARG A 342 -10.75 -5.82 20.72
CA ARG A 342 -9.72 -6.77 21.19
C ARG A 342 -8.55 -6.99 20.24
N VAL A 343 -8.72 -6.78 18.93
CA VAL A 343 -7.68 -7.11 17.95
C VAL A 343 -6.98 -5.83 17.50
N GLY A 344 -5.77 -5.59 18.04
CA GLY A 344 -4.92 -4.48 17.64
C GLY A 344 -4.44 -4.64 16.20
N ALA A 345 -5.06 -3.91 15.27
CA ALA A 345 -4.74 -3.97 13.86
C ALA A 345 -4.98 -2.61 13.19
N VAL A 346 -4.14 -2.24 12.24
CA VAL A 346 -4.24 -0.99 11.46
C VAL A 346 -3.85 -1.25 10.00
N GLY A 347 -4.65 -0.76 9.06
CA GLY A 347 -4.28 -0.73 7.65
C GLY A 347 -3.59 0.59 7.29
N ILE A 348 -2.56 0.54 6.45
CA ILE A 348 -1.89 1.70 5.86
C ILE A 348 -2.00 1.58 4.33
N ALA A 349 -2.80 2.44 3.73
CA ALA A 349 -2.97 2.58 2.30
C ALA A 349 -2.30 3.88 1.82
N TRP A 350 -0.98 3.93 1.96
CA TRP A 350 -0.17 5.15 1.79
C TRP A 350 -0.38 5.83 0.43
N GLY A 351 -0.27 5.07 -0.66
CA GLY A 351 -0.46 5.56 -2.02
C GLY A 351 -1.87 5.35 -2.57
N ALA A 352 -2.91 5.37 -1.75
CA ALA A 352 -4.27 5.08 -2.20
C ALA A 352 -4.76 6.06 -3.29
N MET A 353 -5.26 5.50 -4.42
CA MET A 353 -5.83 6.30 -5.52
C MET A 353 -7.14 5.75 -6.12
N SER A 354 -7.39 4.44 -6.01
CA SER A 354 -8.48 3.76 -6.73
C SER A 354 -9.74 3.62 -5.89
N GLN A 355 -10.90 3.54 -6.55
CA GLN A 355 -12.16 3.19 -5.87
C GLN A 355 -12.08 1.83 -5.16
N LYS A 356 -11.23 0.91 -5.66
CA LYS A 356 -10.94 -0.35 -4.98
C LYS A 356 -10.31 -0.14 -3.61
N ALA A 357 -9.34 0.78 -3.48
CA ALA A 357 -8.73 1.09 -2.20
C ALA A 357 -9.75 1.67 -1.21
N ALA A 358 -10.65 2.54 -1.66
CA ALA A 358 -11.75 3.05 -0.83
C ALA A 358 -12.71 1.93 -0.36
N ALA A 359 -13.09 1.01 -1.24
CA ALA A 359 -13.94 -0.13 -0.90
C ALA A 359 -13.25 -1.12 0.05
N ILE A 360 -11.96 -1.39 -0.16
CA ILE A 360 -11.15 -2.23 0.74
C ILE A 360 -11.11 -1.58 2.12
N ALA A 361 -10.73 -0.29 2.21
CA ALA A 361 -10.73 0.45 3.46
C ALA A 361 -12.11 0.40 4.14
N ALA A 362 -13.19 0.47 3.36
CA ALA A 362 -14.55 0.32 3.86
C ALA A 362 -14.87 -1.03 4.48
N GLY A 363 -14.38 -2.12 3.89
CA GLY A 363 -14.46 -3.43 4.50
C GLY A 363 -13.76 -3.49 5.86
N PHE A 364 -12.60 -2.84 5.99
CA PHE A 364 -11.81 -2.85 7.21
C PHE A 364 -12.38 -1.98 8.33
N TRP A 365 -12.76 -0.72 8.07
CA TRP A 365 -13.35 0.09 9.14
C TRP A 365 -14.72 -0.44 9.58
N ARG A 366 -15.47 -1.11 8.68
CA ARG A 366 -16.72 -1.79 9.04
C ARG A 366 -16.47 -3.00 9.96
N LEU A 367 -15.30 -3.62 9.86
CA LEU A 367 -14.82 -4.69 10.75
C LEU A 367 -14.17 -4.14 12.03
N GLY A 368 -14.19 -2.82 12.25
CA GLY A 368 -13.56 -2.19 13.42
C GLY A 368 -12.05 -2.05 13.34
N ILE A 369 -11.47 -2.10 12.13
CA ILE A 369 -10.03 -1.94 11.89
C ILE A 369 -9.76 -0.54 11.31
N PRO A 370 -9.01 0.31 12.04
CA PRO A 370 -8.58 1.60 11.52
C PRO A 370 -7.77 1.51 10.23
N VAL A 371 -7.95 2.51 9.36
CA VAL A 371 -7.17 2.65 8.13
C VAL A 371 -6.58 4.06 8.05
N ILE A 372 -5.28 4.13 7.83
CA ILE A 372 -4.53 5.35 7.53
C ILE A 372 -4.31 5.40 6.01
N VAL A 373 -4.56 6.55 5.39
CA VAL A 373 -4.18 6.83 4.00
C VAL A 373 -3.13 7.92 3.95
N GLY A 374 -2.30 7.94 2.92
CA GLY A 374 -1.39 9.06 2.70
C GLY A 374 -2.12 10.33 2.26
N PRO A 375 -1.38 11.42 1.95
CA PRO A 375 -1.95 12.75 1.73
C PRO A 375 -3.02 12.77 0.64
N HIS A 376 -2.79 12.05 -0.45
CA HIS A 376 -3.75 11.97 -1.57
C HIS A 376 -5.04 11.22 -1.23
N GLY A 377 -5.07 10.41 -0.17
CA GLY A 377 -6.28 9.75 0.30
C GLY A 377 -7.33 10.70 0.85
N SER A 378 -6.96 11.93 1.24
CA SER A 378 -7.90 13.01 1.57
C SER A 378 -8.94 13.25 0.46
N LYS A 379 -8.57 12.96 -0.80
CA LYS A 379 -9.44 13.11 -1.98
C LYS A 379 -10.62 12.14 -2.01
N TYR A 380 -10.69 11.14 -1.12
CA TYR A 380 -11.88 10.31 -0.94
C TYR A 380 -13.06 11.02 -0.25
N ARG A 381 -12.87 12.26 0.22
CA ARG A 381 -13.89 13.21 0.71
C ARG A 381 -14.57 12.85 2.04
N ARG A 382 -14.37 11.67 2.59
CA ARG A 382 -14.95 11.25 3.87
C ARG A 382 -13.89 10.60 4.74
N MET A 383 -13.73 11.10 5.96
CA MET A 383 -12.92 10.52 7.03
C MET A 383 -13.81 10.08 8.19
N LEU A 384 -13.34 9.15 9.01
CA LEU A 384 -14.04 8.62 10.18
C LEU A 384 -13.19 8.94 11.42
N LEU A 385 -13.33 10.17 11.90
CA LEU A 385 -12.53 10.73 12.99
C LEU A 385 -13.33 10.71 14.28
N GLY A 386 -12.79 10.11 15.35
CA GLY A 386 -13.32 10.27 16.70
C GLY A 386 -12.95 11.61 17.33
N ARG A 387 -13.74 11.98 18.34
CA ARG A 387 -13.65 13.22 19.12
C ARG A 387 -13.03 12.92 20.49
N LYS A 388 -11.71 13.00 20.62
CA LYS A 388 -11.05 12.75 21.93
C LYS A 388 -11.40 13.77 23.01
N ASP A 389 -11.90 14.94 22.59
CA ASP A 389 -12.42 16.01 23.46
C ASP A 389 -13.79 15.68 24.10
N LYS A 390 -14.45 14.60 23.68
CA LYS A 390 -15.78 14.17 24.17
C LYS A 390 -15.73 12.83 24.89
N PRO A 391 -15.46 12.79 26.20
CA PRO A 391 -15.44 11.57 27.00
C PRO A 391 -16.69 10.70 26.85
N GLU A 392 -17.87 11.31 26.64
CA GLU A 392 -19.17 10.66 26.47
C GLU A 392 -19.26 9.74 25.25
N ASP A 393 -18.42 9.94 24.23
CA ASP A 393 -18.38 9.12 23.02
C ASP A 393 -17.59 7.81 23.24
N TRP A 394 -16.90 7.65 24.38
CA TRP A 394 -15.91 6.60 24.61
C TRP A 394 -16.29 5.58 25.67
N PHE A 395 -17.55 5.13 25.65
CA PHE A 395 -18.09 4.11 26.55
C PHE A 395 -18.39 2.79 25.85
N VAL A 396 -18.07 1.69 26.53
CA VAL A 396 -18.48 0.32 26.16
C VAL A 396 -19.23 -0.32 27.33
N TYR A 397 -19.92 -1.41 27.07
CA TYR A 397 -20.46 -2.26 28.13
C TYR A 397 -19.42 -3.28 28.58
N ASP A 398 -19.30 -3.53 29.88
CA ASP A 398 -18.72 -4.78 30.34
C ASP A 398 -19.76 -5.89 30.16
N SER A 399 -19.50 -6.81 29.24
CA SER A 399 -20.42 -7.93 28.96
C SER A 399 -20.67 -8.86 30.15
N ARG A 400 -19.89 -8.79 31.25
CA ARG A 400 -20.10 -9.57 32.47
C ARG A 400 -21.14 -8.95 33.39
N THR A 401 -21.11 -7.62 33.55
CA THR A 401 -21.94 -6.89 34.53
C THR A 401 -23.04 -6.04 33.89
N GLY A 402 -22.87 -5.68 32.61
CA GLY A 402 -23.74 -4.74 31.91
C GLY A 402 -23.43 -3.27 32.18
N GLU A 403 -22.44 -2.98 33.04
CA GLU A 403 -22.05 -1.61 33.38
C GLU A 403 -21.36 -0.91 32.20
N LYS A 404 -21.54 0.41 32.12
CA LYS A 404 -20.81 1.23 31.15
C LYS A 404 -19.44 1.59 31.71
N VAL A 405 -18.39 1.32 30.93
CA VAL A 405 -17.00 1.60 31.27
C VAL A 405 -16.42 2.53 30.21
N GLN A 406 -15.77 3.60 30.65
CA GLN A 406 -15.01 4.48 29.77
C GLN A 406 -13.71 3.77 29.36
N VAL A 407 -13.37 3.76 28.07
CA VAL A 407 -12.23 2.98 27.57
C VAL A 407 -11.32 3.72 26.59
N GLY A 408 -11.77 4.86 26.08
CA GLY A 408 -11.20 5.48 24.87
C GLY A 408 -10.38 6.74 25.09
N PRO A 409 -9.76 7.25 24.00
CA PRO A 409 -10.16 6.98 22.61
C PRO A 409 -9.35 5.88 21.89
N VAL A 410 -9.73 4.60 22.03
CA VAL A 410 -8.99 3.45 21.46
C VAL A 410 -9.88 2.51 20.63
N PRO A 411 -9.68 2.41 19.30
CA PRO A 411 -8.94 3.36 18.45
C PRO A 411 -9.67 4.70 18.28
N GLU A 412 -8.92 5.81 18.20
CA GLU A 412 -9.50 7.16 18.05
C GLU A 412 -10.14 7.39 16.68
N HIS A 413 -9.55 6.86 15.62
CA HIS A 413 -10.04 7.03 14.26
C HIS A 413 -10.24 5.68 13.60
N LEU A 414 -11.23 5.60 12.72
CA LEU A 414 -11.41 4.44 11.85
C LEU A 414 -10.91 4.71 10.43
N PHE A 415 -10.86 5.97 10.01
CA PHE A 415 -10.32 6.37 8.71
C PHE A 415 -9.75 7.78 8.77
N ILE A 416 -8.44 7.91 8.55
CA ILE A 416 -7.71 9.18 8.67
C ILE A 416 -6.63 9.29 7.58
N ALA A 417 -6.32 10.51 7.15
CA ALA A 417 -5.16 10.81 6.32
C ALA A 417 -4.01 11.29 7.17
N ALA A 418 -2.79 10.84 6.85
CA ALA A 418 -1.54 11.35 7.41
C ALA A 418 -0.72 12.02 6.30
N GLU A 419 0.00 13.08 6.64
CA GLU A 419 0.79 13.88 5.72
C GLU A 419 2.20 13.28 5.51
N THR A 420 2.81 12.79 6.59
CA THR A 420 4.19 12.27 6.57
C THR A 420 4.28 10.84 7.10
N PRO A 421 5.33 10.08 6.74
CA PRO A 421 5.56 8.74 7.29
C PRO A 421 5.66 8.73 8.82
N GLU A 422 6.24 9.78 9.43
CA GLU A 422 6.37 9.93 10.88
C GLU A 422 4.99 10.02 11.56
N GLU A 423 4.09 10.83 10.99
CA GLU A 423 2.73 10.94 11.47
C GLU A 423 1.98 9.60 11.31
N ALA A 424 2.14 8.95 10.15
CA ALA A 424 1.51 7.66 9.89
C ALA A 424 1.99 6.57 10.88
N MET A 425 3.27 6.53 11.21
CA MET A 425 3.83 5.57 12.16
C MET A 425 3.34 5.81 13.58
N THR A 426 3.33 7.06 14.05
CA THR A 426 2.82 7.39 15.39
C THR A 426 1.32 7.12 15.50
N LEU A 427 0.53 7.47 14.47
CA LEU A 427 -0.89 7.12 14.39
C LEU A 427 -1.10 5.61 14.38
N ALA A 428 -0.34 4.84 13.60
CA ALA A 428 -0.51 3.40 13.53
C ALA A 428 -0.22 2.69 14.88
N ALA A 429 0.81 3.11 15.60
CA ALA A 429 1.09 2.60 16.94
C ALA A 429 -0.05 2.92 17.93
N LYS A 430 -0.54 4.18 17.90
CA LYS A 430 -1.68 4.63 18.72
C LYS A 430 -2.96 3.86 18.41
N LEU A 431 -3.30 3.75 17.12
CA LEU A 431 -4.52 3.10 16.63
C LEU A 431 -4.50 1.58 16.78
N CYS A 432 -3.40 0.96 17.22
CA CYS A 432 -3.35 -0.45 17.61
C CYS A 432 -3.82 -0.71 19.05
N MET A 433 -3.93 0.32 19.90
CA MET A 433 -4.45 0.15 21.27
C MET A 433 -5.93 -0.25 21.26
N ARG A 434 -6.32 -1.10 22.19
CA ARG A 434 -7.68 -1.66 22.27
C ARG A 434 -8.22 -1.61 23.69
N PRO A 435 -9.55 -1.52 23.87
CA PRO A 435 -10.16 -1.49 25.20
C PRO A 435 -9.74 -2.65 26.11
N ASN A 436 -9.61 -3.85 25.53
CA ASN A 436 -9.29 -5.09 26.25
C ASN A 436 -7.79 -5.32 26.51
N ASP A 437 -6.89 -4.42 26.11
CA ASP A 437 -5.46 -4.63 26.34
C ASP A 437 -5.19 -4.95 27.82
N THR A 438 -4.41 -5.98 28.11
CA THR A 438 -3.93 -6.19 29.50
C THR A 438 -3.02 -5.04 29.91
N SER A 439 -2.73 -4.86 31.20
CA SER A 439 -1.79 -3.80 31.60
C SER A 439 -0.40 -3.97 31.01
N ARG A 440 0.08 -5.22 30.92
CA ARG A 440 1.32 -5.55 30.21
C ARG A 440 1.24 -5.18 28.72
N GLY A 441 0.16 -5.57 28.04
CA GLY A 441 -0.01 -5.28 26.62
C GLY A 441 -0.15 -3.79 26.33
N ARG A 442 -0.92 -3.07 27.14
CA ARG A 442 -1.04 -1.60 27.05
C ARG A 442 0.30 -0.92 27.26
N SER A 443 1.07 -1.36 28.25
CA SER A 443 2.43 -0.86 28.52
C SER A 443 3.38 -1.05 27.33
N MET A 444 3.31 -2.20 26.64
CA MET A 444 4.09 -2.44 25.43
C MET A 444 3.67 -1.53 24.26
N LYS A 445 2.37 -1.33 24.06
CA LYS A 445 1.86 -0.43 23.01
C LYS A 445 2.19 1.03 23.30
N LEU A 446 2.07 1.46 24.56
CA LEU A 446 2.47 2.79 25.01
C LEU A 446 3.97 3.02 24.82
N THR A 447 4.82 2.04 25.17
CA THR A 447 6.26 2.11 24.92
C THR A 447 6.55 2.43 23.44
N ASN A 448 5.91 1.71 22.51
CA ASN A 448 6.09 1.96 21.08
C ASN A 448 5.57 3.33 20.64
N TYR A 449 4.38 3.73 21.10
CA TYR A 449 3.80 5.02 20.76
C TYR A 449 4.67 6.19 21.24
N ILE A 450 5.10 6.14 22.50
CA ILE A 450 5.93 7.18 23.12
C ILE A 450 7.31 7.23 22.46
N ASP A 451 7.93 6.08 22.23
CA ASP A 451 9.26 6.02 21.60
C ASP A 451 9.23 6.57 20.16
N LEU A 452 8.23 6.20 19.35
CA LEU A 452 8.05 6.77 18.01
C LEU A 452 7.85 8.29 18.08
N TYR A 453 6.97 8.75 18.98
CA TYR A 453 6.67 10.18 19.11
C TYR A 453 7.88 10.99 19.58
N LYS A 454 8.68 10.46 20.52
CA LYS A 454 9.94 11.07 20.96
C LYS A 454 10.97 11.09 19.84
N ARG A 455 11.19 9.97 19.12
CA ARG A 455 12.18 9.90 18.03
C ARG A 455 11.83 10.82 16.86
N MET A 456 10.55 11.04 16.60
CA MET A 456 10.08 11.79 15.43
C MET A 456 9.78 13.27 15.71
N TYR A 457 9.39 13.61 16.94
CA TYR A 457 8.96 14.96 17.30
C TYR A 457 9.70 15.56 18.50
N ASP A 458 10.61 14.82 19.13
CA ASP A 458 11.40 15.24 20.31
C ASP A 458 10.55 15.77 21.48
N ARG A 459 9.37 15.17 21.68
CA ARG A 459 8.46 15.53 22.77
C ARG A 459 7.62 14.33 23.23
N MET A 460 6.88 14.49 24.32
CA MET A 460 5.92 13.47 24.81
C MET A 460 4.57 13.63 24.10
N PRO A 461 3.81 12.56 23.84
CA PRO A 461 2.44 12.68 23.34
C PRO A 461 1.55 13.50 24.29
N ASP A 462 0.91 14.53 23.74
CA ASP A 462 0.09 15.46 24.51
C ASP A 462 -1.18 14.79 25.10
N ASP A 463 -1.57 13.63 24.59
CA ASP A 463 -2.78 12.89 24.98
C ASP A 463 -2.49 11.54 25.66
N ILE A 464 -1.26 11.32 26.13
CA ILE A 464 -0.84 10.08 26.79
C ILE A 464 -1.75 9.68 27.97
N ASN A 465 -2.28 10.67 28.70
CA ASN A 465 -3.16 10.48 29.84
C ASN A 465 -4.50 9.80 29.48
N LEU A 466 -4.91 9.87 28.20
CA LEU A 466 -6.14 9.23 27.73
C LEU A 466 -5.98 7.71 27.52
N PHE A 467 -4.75 7.19 27.55
CA PHE A 467 -4.43 5.80 27.21
C PHE A 467 -3.93 4.96 28.39
N ILE A 468 -3.81 5.58 29.57
CA ILE A 468 -3.38 4.93 30.81
C ILE A 468 -4.64 4.73 31.66
N ARG A 469 -4.90 3.50 32.11
CA ARG A 469 -6.07 3.16 32.95
C ARG A 469 -5.70 2.83 34.39
N SER A 470 -4.46 2.41 34.62
CA SER A 470 -3.88 2.19 35.94
C SER A 470 -2.37 2.46 35.88
N PRO A 471 -1.68 2.69 37.02
CA PRO A 471 -0.22 2.79 37.07
C PRO A 471 0.52 1.56 36.49
N ALA A 472 -0.18 0.41 36.38
CA ALA A 472 0.36 -0.81 35.77
C ALA A 472 0.44 -0.74 34.24
N ASP A 473 -0.31 0.16 33.58
CA ASP A 473 -0.20 0.41 32.14
C ASP A 473 1.08 1.20 31.80
N ILE A 474 1.71 1.88 32.77
CA ILE A 474 2.85 2.77 32.52
C ILE A 474 4.12 1.95 32.23
N PRO A 475 4.84 2.22 31.13
CA PRO A 475 6.15 1.61 30.89
C PRO A 475 7.10 1.80 32.07
N MET A 476 7.71 0.71 32.53
CA MET A 476 8.55 0.71 33.74
C MET A 476 9.67 1.76 33.70
N THR A 477 10.31 1.93 32.55
CA THR A 477 11.41 2.88 32.34
C THR A 477 10.96 4.35 32.23
N MET A 478 9.65 4.62 32.20
CA MET A 478 9.09 5.96 31.97
C MET A 478 8.16 6.42 33.10
N LYS A 479 8.07 5.68 34.21
CA LYS A 479 7.17 6.00 35.34
C LYS A 479 7.42 7.39 35.91
N GLU A 480 8.68 7.74 36.15
CA GLU A 480 9.07 9.03 36.73
C GLU A 480 8.67 10.22 35.84
N THR A 481 8.62 10.02 34.52
CA THR A 481 8.19 11.06 33.57
C THR A 481 6.67 11.13 33.43
N ILE A 482 5.98 10.00 33.47
CA ILE A 482 4.55 9.92 33.13
C ILE A 482 3.65 10.22 34.34
N LEU A 483 4.03 9.78 35.54
CA LEU A 483 3.20 10.01 36.75
C LEU A 483 2.92 11.50 37.01
N PRO A 484 3.90 12.43 36.93
CA PRO A 484 3.63 13.86 37.10
C PRO A 484 2.62 14.41 36.07
N ILE A 485 2.69 13.94 34.82
CA ILE A 485 1.77 14.35 33.74
C ILE A 485 0.33 13.89 34.05
N LEU A 486 0.18 12.70 34.65
CA LEU A 486 -1.14 12.18 35.04
C LEU A 486 -1.73 12.96 36.21
N GLU A 487 -0.90 13.30 37.21
CA GLU A 487 -1.31 14.10 38.37
C GLU A 487 -1.79 15.49 37.95
N GLU A 488 -1.04 16.16 37.07
CA GLU A 488 -1.42 17.48 36.53
C GLU A 488 -2.78 17.45 35.80
N LYS A 489 -3.08 16.33 35.14
CA LYS A 489 -4.30 16.17 34.32
C LYS A 489 -5.49 15.56 35.07
N GLY A 490 -5.43 15.40 36.38
CA GLY A 490 -6.55 14.91 37.19
C GLY A 490 -6.96 13.47 36.84
N TYR A 491 -5.97 12.61 36.65
CA TYR A 491 -6.16 11.21 36.28
C TYR A 491 -6.94 10.40 37.33
N HIS A 492 -7.80 9.48 36.85
CA HIS A 492 -8.54 8.52 37.67
C HIS A 492 -8.39 7.10 37.12
N GLU A 493 -8.22 6.12 38.02
CA GLU A 493 -8.11 4.72 37.61
C GLU A 493 -9.41 4.20 37.00
N GLN A 494 -9.25 3.42 35.94
CA GLN A 494 -10.35 2.80 35.20
C GLN A 494 -10.16 1.28 35.15
N PRO A 495 -11.24 0.50 35.33
CA PRO A 495 -11.15 -0.95 35.23
C PRO A 495 -10.92 -1.39 33.78
N ILE A 496 -10.31 -2.57 33.60
CA ILE A 496 -10.25 -3.22 32.29
C ILE A 496 -11.56 -4.00 32.10
N PRO A 497 -12.44 -3.59 31.16
CA PRO A 497 -13.71 -4.27 30.98
C PRO A 497 -13.54 -5.59 30.23
N ASN A 498 -14.61 -6.39 30.16
CA ASN A 498 -14.80 -7.35 29.08
C ASN A 498 -15.67 -6.69 27.98
N PRO A 499 -15.07 -5.85 27.12
CA PRO A 499 -15.78 -4.82 26.36
C PRO A 499 -16.72 -5.35 25.27
N THR A 500 -17.85 -4.71 25.10
CA THR A 500 -18.72 -4.85 23.92
C THR A 500 -19.51 -3.57 23.69
N LEU A 501 -19.77 -3.24 22.44
CA LEU A 501 -20.73 -2.21 22.03
C LEU A 501 -22.15 -2.77 21.93
N LEU A 502 -22.31 -4.09 22.00
CA LEU A 502 -23.57 -4.78 21.76
C LEU A 502 -24.25 -5.16 23.06
N LYS A 503 -25.43 -4.59 23.31
CA LYS A 503 -26.27 -4.97 24.47
C LYS A 503 -26.66 -6.44 24.47
N SER A 504 -26.80 -7.04 23.27
CA SER A 504 -27.12 -8.46 23.10
C SER A 504 -26.04 -9.41 23.63
N GLN A 505 -24.81 -8.93 23.82
CA GLN A 505 -23.68 -9.71 24.33
C GLN A 505 -23.53 -9.62 25.86
N ILE A 506 -24.35 -8.81 26.54
CA ILE A 506 -24.34 -8.71 28.00
C ILE A 506 -24.92 -10.01 28.57
N ARG A 507 -24.15 -10.66 29.45
CA ARG A 507 -24.59 -11.88 30.14
C ARG A 507 -25.81 -11.55 30.99
N LYS A 508 -26.84 -12.39 30.89
CA LYS A 508 -27.97 -12.33 31.82
C LYS A 508 -27.44 -12.62 33.23
N PRO A 509 -27.94 -11.92 34.26
CA PRO A 509 -27.68 -12.29 35.65
C PRO A 509 -27.99 -13.78 35.81
N LYS A 510 -27.10 -14.54 36.47
CA LYS A 510 -27.47 -15.88 36.92
C LYS A 510 -28.58 -15.68 37.97
N GLU A 511 -29.77 -16.20 37.68
CA GLU A 511 -30.82 -16.36 38.69
C GLU A 511 -30.37 -17.24 39.84
#